data_AF-A0A950JGI1-F1
#
_entry.id   AF-A0A950JGI1-F1
#
_cell.length_a   1.000
_cell.length_b   1.000
_cell.length_c   1.000
_cell.angle_alpha   90.00
_cell.angle_beta   90.00
_cell.angle_gamma   90.00
#
_symmetry.space_group_name_H-M   'P 1'
#
loop_
_entity.id
_entity.type
_entity.pdbx_description
1 polymer ?
#
loop_
_entity_poly.entity_id
_entity_poly.type
_entity_poly.pdbx_seq_one_letter_code
_entity_poly.pdbx_strand_id
1 'polypeptide(L)'
;MMPNVEYALAPGHSLRYLDVAPMITALRSQPTDFEYAHGWLNHVPSRHRFQFDRKGRVTIDALCGCAALSVKPEQADELHSMFKVWRQDYWTPLETNREFASHFAEPNAWVRLFRDVRMAWRRFRRQADPVTIPADALPSATPAE
;
A
#
# COMPACT_ATOMS: atom_id res chain seq x y z
N MET A 1 -17.63 -28.79 -43.42
CA MET A 1 -18.52 -28.94 -42.25
C MET A 1 -17.82 -29.85 -41.27
N MET A 2 -17.28 -29.29 -40.19
CA MET A 2 -16.61 -30.07 -39.13
C MET A 2 -17.66 -30.52 -38.11
N PRO A 3 -17.61 -31.78 -37.63
CA PRO A 3 -18.58 -32.28 -36.67
C PRO A 3 -18.42 -31.57 -35.31
N ASN A 4 -19.55 -31.12 -34.78
CA ASN A 4 -19.69 -30.55 -33.45
C ASN A 4 -19.49 -31.68 -32.43
N VAL A 5 -18.35 -31.70 -31.74
CA VAL A 5 -18.10 -32.67 -30.66
C VAL A 5 -18.74 -32.12 -29.39
N GLU A 6 -19.94 -32.61 -29.10
CA GLU A 6 -20.66 -32.37 -27.86
C GLU A 6 -19.97 -33.17 -26.73
N TYR A 7 -19.18 -32.48 -25.90
CA TYR A 7 -18.59 -33.08 -24.72
C TYR A 7 -19.67 -33.20 -23.63
N ALA A 8 -20.36 -34.34 -23.59
CA ALA A 8 -21.27 -34.70 -22.52
C ALA A 8 -20.48 -35.01 -21.23
N LEU A 9 -20.25 -33.98 -20.40
CA LEU A 9 -19.79 -34.15 -19.02
C LEU A 9 -20.96 -34.62 -18.14
N ALA A 10 -20.66 -35.55 -17.23
CA ALA A 10 -21.60 -36.31 -16.39
C ALA A 10 -22.70 -35.46 -15.71
N PRO A 11 -23.91 -36.01 -15.52
CA PRO A 11 -25.03 -35.30 -14.89
C PRO A 11 -24.80 -35.24 -13.37
N GLY A 12 -24.55 -34.03 -12.85
CA GLY A 12 -24.55 -33.80 -11.40
C GLY A 12 -23.66 -32.65 -10.91
N HIS A 13 -22.67 -32.22 -11.70
CA HIS A 13 -21.91 -31.02 -11.41
C HIS A 13 -22.20 -29.98 -12.48
N SER A 14 -23.27 -29.18 -12.29
CA SER A 14 -23.32 -27.91 -12.98
C SER A 14 -22.12 -27.10 -12.47
N LEU A 15 -21.10 -26.95 -13.31
CA LEU A 15 -20.02 -26.01 -13.08
C LEU A 15 -20.69 -24.63 -12.98
N ARG A 16 -20.97 -24.19 -11.76
CA ARG A 16 -21.49 -22.85 -11.52
C ARG A 16 -20.35 -21.90 -11.85
N TYR A 17 -20.42 -21.35 -13.05
CA TYR A 17 -19.48 -20.33 -13.46
C TYR A 17 -19.83 -19.01 -12.81
N LEU A 18 -18.82 -18.31 -12.29
CA LEU A 18 -18.99 -16.92 -11.86
C LEU A 18 -18.94 -16.02 -13.09
N ASP A 19 -19.98 -15.21 -13.24
CA ASP A 19 -19.95 -14.10 -14.19
C ASP A 19 -19.09 -12.97 -13.63
N VAL A 20 -17.96 -12.71 -14.30
CA VAL A 20 -17.02 -11.64 -13.94
C VAL A 20 -17.25 -10.35 -14.73
N ALA A 21 -18.26 -10.28 -15.60
CA ALA A 21 -18.59 -9.06 -16.34
C ALA A 21 -18.78 -7.82 -15.44
N PRO A 22 -19.46 -7.89 -14.28
CA PRO A 22 -19.59 -6.74 -13.38
C PRO A 22 -18.24 -6.20 -12.89
N MET A 23 -17.26 -7.09 -12.71
CA MET A 23 -15.91 -6.73 -12.27
C MET A 23 -15.11 -6.08 -13.39
N ILE A 24 -15.24 -6.58 -14.63
CA ILE A 24 -14.61 -5.97 -15.80
C ILE A 24 -15.14 -4.54 -15.99
N THR A 25 -16.45 -4.35 -15.84
CA THR A 25 -17.08 -3.02 -15.88
C THR A 25 -16.62 -2.13 -14.74
N ALA A 26 -16.51 -2.66 -13.52
CA ALA A 26 -16.00 -1.92 -12.36
C ALA A 26 -14.54 -1.47 -12.58
N LEU A 27 -13.69 -2.34 -13.12
CA LEU A 27 -12.28 -2.01 -13.41
C LEU A 27 -12.14 -0.84 -14.39
N ARG A 28 -13.05 -0.73 -15.35
CA ARG A 28 -13.10 0.38 -16.33
C ARG A 28 -13.68 1.67 -15.76
N SER A 29 -14.75 1.56 -14.97
CA SER A 29 -15.52 2.73 -14.51
C SER A 29 -14.97 3.34 -13.22
N GLN A 30 -14.43 2.51 -12.32
CA GLN A 30 -13.97 2.88 -10.98
C GLN A 30 -12.59 2.25 -10.72
N PRO A 31 -11.54 2.67 -11.45
CA PRO A 31 -10.20 2.09 -11.31
C PRO A 31 -9.57 2.33 -9.93
N THR A 32 -10.05 3.34 -9.18
CA THR A 32 -9.65 3.70 -7.81
C THR A 32 -10.07 2.69 -6.75
N ASP A 33 -11.11 1.90 -7.03
CA ASP A 33 -11.68 0.94 -6.07
C ASP A 33 -10.89 -0.37 -6.04
N PHE A 34 -9.84 -0.43 -6.85
CA PHE A 34 -8.96 -1.57 -6.99
C PHE A 34 -7.56 -1.24 -6.52
N GLU A 35 -6.97 -2.19 -5.83
CA GLU A 35 -5.59 -2.14 -5.39
C GLU A 35 -4.83 -3.36 -5.91
N TYR A 36 -3.56 -3.18 -6.27
CA TYR A 36 -2.70 -4.30 -6.64
C TYR A 36 -1.59 -4.47 -5.60
N ALA A 37 -1.58 -5.61 -4.92
CA ALA A 37 -0.61 -5.91 -3.88
C ALA A 37 -0.23 -7.40 -3.88
N HIS A 38 1.06 -7.69 -3.74
CA HIS A 38 1.59 -9.07 -3.65
C HIS A 38 1.12 -10.02 -4.76
N GLY A 39 0.89 -9.50 -5.98
CA GLY A 39 0.41 -10.30 -7.10
C GLY A 39 -1.11 -10.51 -7.15
N TRP A 40 -1.85 -9.90 -6.22
CA TRP A 40 -3.30 -9.95 -6.15
C TRP A 40 -3.92 -8.61 -6.54
N LEU A 41 -4.96 -8.68 -7.37
CA LEU A 41 -5.87 -7.58 -7.62
C LEU A 41 -6.98 -7.64 -6.57
N ASN A 42 -7.07 -6.62 -5.73
CA ASN A 42 -8.03 -6.52 -4.65
C ASN A 42 -9.09 -5.50 -5.03
N HIS A 43 -10.36 -5.90 -5.00
CA HIS A 43 -11.48 -4.96 -5.07
C HIS A 43 -11.87 -4.58 -3.64
N VAL A 44 -11.60 -3.34 -3.25
CA VAL A 44 -11.71 -2.86 -1.86
C VAL A 44 -13.16 -2.91 -1.35
N PRO A 45 -14.18 -2.43 -2.11
CA PRO A 45 -15.56 -2.42 -1.62
C PRO A 45 -16.12 -3.82 -1.34
N SER A 46 -15.82 -4.80 -2.20
CA SER A 46 -16.35 -6.16 -2.08
C SER A 46 -15.41 -7.13 -1.38
N ARG A 47 -14.18 -6.71 -1.03
CA ARG A 47 -13.12 -7.56 -0.45
C ARG A 47 -12.85 -8.82 -1.26
N HIS A 48 -12.97 -8.74 -2.58
CA HIS A 48 -12.63 -9.83 -3.48
C HIS A 48 -11.19 -9.69 -3.94
N ARG A 49 -10.48 -10.81 -4.02
CA ARG A 49 -9.09 -10.89 -4.43
C ARG A 49 -8.99 -11.80 -5.64
N PHE A 50 -8.25 -11.34 -6.64
CA PHE A 50 -8.07 -12.04 -7.90
C PHE A 50 -6.59 -12.23 -8.17
N GLN A 51 -6.19 -13.45 -8.49
CA GLN A 51 -4.84 -13.76 -8.92
C GLN A 51 -4.85 -14.27 -10.35
N PHE A 52 -3.94 -13.74 -11.15
CA PHE A 52 -3.76 -14.13 -12.54
C PHE A 52 -2.51 -15.03 -12.64
N ASP A 53 -2.70 -16.27 -13.08
CA ASP A 53 -1.59 -17.18 -13.41
C ASP A 53 -0.95 -16.77 -14.74
N ARG A 54 0.31 -17.15 -14.99
CA ARG A 54 1.00 -16.95 -16.28
C ARG A 54 0.25 -17.60 -17.45
N LYS A 55 -0.58 -18.60 -17.17
CA LYS A 55 -1.44 -19.29 -18.15
C LYS A 55 -2.79 -18.60 -18.38
N GLY A 56 -3.05 -17.43 -17.79
CA GLY A 56 -4.31 -16.70 -17.93
C GLY A 56 -5.44 -17.20 -17.03
N ARG A 57 -5.19 -18.22 -16.19
CA ARG A 57 -6.19 -18.71 -15.23
C ARG A 57 -6.39 -17.69 -14.11
N VAL A 58 -7.66 -17.41 -13.80
CA VAL A 58 -8.05 -16.51 -12.71
C VAL A 58 -8.43 -17.33 -11.49
N THR A 59 -7.74 -17.09 -10.39
CA THR A 59 -8.11 -17.63 -9.08
C THR A 59 -8.82 -16.54 -8.29
N ILE A 60 -9.97 -16.87 -7.71
CA ILE A 60 -10.77 -15.96 -6.90
C ILE A 60 -10.64 -16.37 -5.45
N ASP A 61 -10.30 -15.41 -4.62
CA ASP A 61 -10.36 -15.52 -3.18
C ASP A 61 -11.32 -14.45 -2.66
N ALA A 62 -12.43 -14.89 -2.08
CA ALA A 62 -13.48 -14.04 -1.59
C ALA A 62 -14.04 -14.64 -0.30
N LEU A 63 -14.48 -13.78 0.62
CA LEU A 63 -15.17 -14.21 1.84
C LEU A 63 -16.60 -14.72 1.55
N CYS A 64 -17.13 -14.42 0.37
CA CYS A 64 -18.40 -14.92 -0.10
C CYS A 64 -18.23 -16.23 -0.89
N GLY A 65 -19.34 -16.92 -1.16
CA GLY A 65 -19.34 -18.20 -1.89
C GLY A 65 -18.76 -18.16 -3.31
N CYS A 66 -18.39 -16.99 -3.84
CA CYS A 66 -17.75 -16.83 -5.14
C CYS A 66 -16.38 -17.52 -5.24
N ALA A 67 -15.67 -17.74 -4.12
CA ALA A 67 -14.40 -18.46 -4.12
C ALA A 67 -14.52 -19.93 -4.56
N ALA A 68 -15.71 -20.54 -4.40
CA ALA A 68 -15.98 -21.91 -4.84
C ALA A 68 -16.37 -22.00 -6.33
N LEU A 69 -16.51 -20.86 -7.02
CA LEU A 69 -16.97 -20.80 -8.41
C LEU A 69 -15.79 -20.65 -9.35
N SER A 70 -15.88 -21.32 -10.50
CA SER A 70 -14.88 -21.17 -11.58
C SER A 70 -15.28 -20.04 -12.52
N VAL A 71 -14.32 -19.28 -13.03
CA VAL A 71 -14.59 -18.27 -14.08
C VAL A 71 -14.58 -18.95 -15.44
N LYS A 72 -15.47 -18.54 -16.35
CA LYS A 72 -15.43 -19.01 -17.75
C LYS A 72 -14.10 -18.57 -18.40
N PRO A 73 -13.44 -19.43 -19.19
CA PRO A 73 -12.14 -19.11 -19.77
C PRO A 73 -12.18 -17.85 -20.63
N GLU A 74 -13.25 -17.62 -21.40
CA GLU A 74 -13.40 -16.44 -22.25
C GLU A 74 -13.45 -15.14 -21.41
N GLN A 75 -14.15 -15.19 -20.27
CA GLN A 75 -14.25 -14.05 -19.36
C GLN A 75 -12.98 -13.86 -18.53
N ALA A 76 -12.26 -14.94 -18.24
CA ALA A 76 -10.96 -14.89 -17.58
C ALA A 76 -9.92 -14.18 -18.46
N ASP A 77 -9.91 -14.48 -19.76
CA ASP A 77 -9.05 -13.81 -20.73
C ASP A 77 -9.40 -12.32 -20.88
N GLU A 78 -10.68 -11.99 -20.94
CA GLU A 78 -11.13 -10.59 -21.00
C GLU A 78 -10.73 -9.83 -19.72
N LEU A 79 -10.95 -10.41 -18.54
CA LEU A 79 -10.56 -9.83 -17.26
C LEU A 79 -9.04 -9.63 -17.18
N HIS A 80 -8.25 -10.60 -17.62
CA HIS A 80 -6.79 -10.51 -17.64
C HIS A 80 -6.29 -9.43 -18.59
N SER A 81 -6.90 -9.30 -19.78
CA SER A 81 -6.61 -8.22 -20.73
C SER A 81 -6.91 -6.85 -20.10
N MET A 82 -8.09 -6.70 -19.49
CA MET A 82 -8.50 -5.45 -18.84
C MET A 82 -7.62 -5.11 -17.65
N PHE A 83 -7.21 -6.11 -16.86
CA PHE A 83 -6.25 -5.93 -15.78
C PHE A 83 -4.91 -5.37 -16.26
N LYS A 84 -4.39 -5.85 -17.41
CA LYS A 84 -3.13 -5.33 -17.96
C LYS A 84 -3.25 -3.85 -18.32
N VAL A 85 -4.35 -3.48 -19.00
CA VAL A 85 -4.64 -2.08 -19.36
C VAL A 85 -4.75 -1.22 -18.11
N TRP A 86 -5.58 -1.61 -17.14
CA TRP A 86 -5.71 -0.90 -15.87
C TRP A 86 -4.38 -0.75 -15.13
N ARG A 87 -3.56 -1.81 -15.10
CA ARG A 87 -2.27 -1.78 -14.42
C ARG A 87 -1.31 -0.80 -15.10
N GLN A 88 -1.28 -0.76 -16.43
CA GLN A 88 -0.40 0.11 -17.19
C GLN A 88 -0.86 1.56 -17.13
N ASP A 89 -2.15 1.81 -17.34
CA ASP A 89 -2.68 3.15 -17.54
C ASP A 89 -2.98 3.88 -16.22
N TYR A 90 -3.34 3.14 -15.17
CA TYR A 90 -3.76 3.71 -13.89
C TYR A 90 -2.80 3.37 -12.76
N TRP A 91 -2.58 2.07 -12.49
CA TRP A 91 -1.86 1.65 -11.29
C TRP A 91 -0.37 2.02 -11.31
N THR A 92 0.33 1.76 -12.41
CA THR A 92 1.78 2.01 -12.53
C THR A 92 2.11 3.50 -12.34
N PRO A 93 1.41 4.45 -12.98
CA PRO A 93 1.60 5.88 -12.71
C PRO A 93 1.29 6.27 -11.27
N LEU A 94 0.25 5.69 -10.67
CA LEU A 94 -0.14 5.99 -9.28
C LEU A 94 0.94 5.51 -8.29
N GLU A 95 1.46 4.30 -8.49
CA GLU A 95 2.53 3.72 -7.67
C GLU A 95 3.81 4.55 -7.79
N THR A 96 4.18 4.92 -9.02
CA THR A 96 5.30 5.81 -9.31
C THR A 96 5.13 7.17 -8.60
N ASN A 97 3.95 7.78 -8.70
CA ASN A 97 3.65 9.05 -8.04
C ASN A 97 3.70 8.92 -6.51
N ARG A 98 3.28 7.78 -5.95
CA ARG A 98 3.34 7.51 -4.52
C ARG A 98 4.79 7.36 -4.04
N GLU A 99 5.63 6.69 -4.83
CA GLU A 99 7.08 6.60 -4.58
C GLU A 99 7.71 8.00 -4.63
N PHE A 100 7.40 8.80 -5.66
CA PHE A 100 7.83 10.19 -5.73
C PHE A 100 7.36 11.03 -4.54
N ALA A 101 6.08 10.93 -4.15
CA ALA A 101 5.55 11.64 -3.00
C ALA A 101 6.23 11.23 -1.69
N SER A 102 6.63 9.95 -1.56
CA SER A 102 7.37 9.47 -0.39
C SER A 102 8.76 10.12 -0.26
N HIS A 103 9.38 10.52 -1.37
CA HIS A 103 10.63 11.28 -1.34
C HIS A 103 10.46 12.72 -0.85
N PHE A 104 9.27 13.30 -1.02
CA PHE A 104 8.94 14.65 -0.53
C PHE A 104 8.23 14.64 0.83
N ALA A 105 7.80 13.47 1.31
CA ALA A 105 7.25 13.34 2.66
C ALA A 105 8.33 13.73 3.67
N GLU A 106 8.09 14.83 4.40
CA GLU A 106 9.07 15.43 5.30
C GLU A 106 9.68 14.41 6.27
N PRO A 107 10.95 14.60 6.70
CA PRO A 107 11.61 13.70 7.64
C PRO A 107 10.74 13.51 8.89
N ASN A 108 10.41 12.24 9.17
CA ASN A 108 9.62 11.77 10.30
C ASN A 108 9.73 12.68 11.53
N ALA A 109 8.60 13.18 12.04
CA ALA A 109 8.54 14.04 13.22
C ALA A 109 9.34 13.49 14.43
N TRP A 110 9.50 12.17 14.51
CA TRP A 110 10.38 11.47 15.45
C TRP A 110 11.86 11.81 15.32
N VAL A 111 12.39 11.99 14.10
CA VAL A 111 13.77 12.45 13.87
C VAL A 111 13.95 13.88 14.38
N ARG A 112 12.95 14.75 14.19
CA ARG A 112 12.96 16.12 14.73
C ARG A 112 12.92 16.11 16.25
N LEU A 113 12.03 15.32 16.85
CA LEU A 113 11.92 15.17 18.30
C LEU A 113 13.21 14.61 18.92
N PHE A 114 13.80 13.58 18.32
CA PHE A 114 15.05 12.98 18.81
C PHE A 114 16.22 13.98 18.71
N ARG A 115 16.27 14.77 17.63
CA ARG A 115 17.23 15.85 17.49
C ARG A 115 17.07 16.89 18.60
N ASP A 116 15.84 17.29 18.91
CA ASP A 116 15.56 18.33 19.89
C ASP A 116 15.84 17.84 21.32
N VAL A 117 15.45 16.61 21.67
CA VAL A 117 15.81 15.96 22.95
C VAL A 117 17.32 15.85 23.11
N ARG A 118 18.05 15.43 22.07
CA ARG A 118 19.52 15.33 22.11
C ARG A 118 20.19 16.69 22.26
N MET A 119 19.65 17.74 21.64
CA MET A 119 20.15 19.11 21.78
C MET A 119 19.86 19.67 23.17
N ALA A 120 18.66 19.41 23.72
CA ALA A 120 18.29 19.79 25.07
C ALA A 120 19.19 19.08 26.11
N TRP A 121 19.47 17.79 25.93
CA TRP A 121 20.35 17.03 26.81
C TRP A 121 21.80 17.51 26.77
N ARG A 122 22.32 17.88 25.58
CA ARG A 122 23.64 18.53 25.47
C ARG A 122 23.70 19.89 26.14
N ARG A 123 22.62 20.67 26.08
CA ARG A 123 22.52 21.96 26.77
C ARG A 123 22.51 21.76 28.29
N PHE A 124 21.75 20.77 28.78
CA PHE A 124 21.70 20.41 30.19
C PHE A 124 23.06 19.94 30.73
N ARG A 125 23.78 19.12 29.96
CA ARG A 125 25.12 18.63 30.35
C ARG A 125 26.22 19.69 30.37
N ARG A 126 26.05 20.84 29.70
CA ARG A 126 27.02 21.95 29.74
C ARG A 126 26.78 22.97 30.86
N GLN A 127 25.72 22.80 31.67
CA GLN A 127 25.34 23.78 32.69
C GLN A 127 25.89 23.43 34.11
N ALA A 128 26.94 22.60 34.20
CA ALA A 128 27.46 22.11 35.47
C ALA A 128 28.93 22.48 35.74
N ASP A 129 29.38 23.66 35.30
CA ASP A 129 30.50 24.34 35.95
C ASP A 129 30.00 25.68 36.49
N PRO A 130 29.76 25.81 37.81
CA PRO A 130 29.51 27.12 38.38
C PRO A 130 30.78 27.96 38.20
N VAL A 131 30.62 29.13 37.60
CA VAL A 131 31.66 30.16 37.58
C VAL A 131 32.00 30.50 39.03
N THR A 132 33.10 29.96 39.55
CA THR A 132 33.73 30.44 40.78
C THR A 132 34.27 31.83 40.50
N ILE A 133 33.56 32.85 40.98
CA ILE A 133 34.12 34.20 41.10
C ILE A 133 35.28 34.11 42.12
N PRO A 134 36.52 34.48 41.75
CA PRO A 134 37.62 34.51 42.71
C PRO A 134 37.30 35.50 43.83
N ALA A 135 37.48 35.08 45.09
CA ALA A 135 37.21 35.90 46.27
C ALA A 135 38.12 37.15 46.41
N ASP A 136 39.10 37.32 45.52
CA ASP A 136 40.05 38.44 45.53
C ASP A 136 39.48 39.77 44.98
N ALA A 137 38.20 39.81 44.61
CA ALA A 137 37.55 41.00 44.03
C ALA A 137 36.66 41.79 45.01
N LEU A 138 36.86 41.65 46.33
CA LEU A 138 36.20 42.52 47.32
C LEU A 138 37.18 43.62 47.76
N PRO A 139 36.99 44.89 47.35
CA PRO A 139 37.81 45.99 47.85
C PRO A 139 37.58 46.19 49.35
N SER A 140 38.66 46.05 50.11
CA SER A 140 38.72 46.36 51.54
C SER A 140 38.45 47.85 51.74
N ALA A 141 37.26 48.19 52.23
CA ALA A 141 36.92 49.56 52.63
C ALA A 141 37.54 49.85 54.01
N THR A 142 38.70 50.50 54.02
CA THR A 142 39.20 51.21 55.20
C THR A 142 38.60 52.62 55.23
N PRO A 143 37.94 53.06 56.31
CA PRO A 143 37.57 54.45 56.48
C PRO A 143 38.82 55.23 56.91
N ALA A 144 39.09 56.35 56.24
CA ALA A 144 40.07 57.33 56.70
C ALA A 144 39.35 58.37 57.57
N GLU A 145 39.83 58.53 58.80
CA GLU A 145 39.57 59.68 59.69
C GLU A 145 40.28 60.94 59.18
#